data_AF-A0AAU1Z0Q7-F1
#
_entry.id   AF-A0AAU1Z0Q7-F1
#
_cell.length_a   1.000
_cell.length_b   1.000
_cell.length_c   1.000
_cell.angle_alpha   90.00
_cell.angle_beta   90.00
_cell.angle_gamma   90.00
#
_symmetry.space_group_name_H-M   'P 1'
#
loop_
_entity.id
_entity.type
_entity.pdbx_description
1 polymer ?
#
loop_
_entity_poly.entity_id
_entity_poly.type
_entity_poly.pdbx_seq_one_letter_code
_entity_poly.pdbx_strand_id
1 'polypeptide(L)'
;MDTDEPLLPPVVDDPSQTAFRRGCQVLDLGDGERARGLFEEAVRGSGPQMLWRVAEATLETLQSAFWMERAVVSESEPGGITVDPGALRILGGNGDRFRQHWEIAVESTDPAGAIAALTAARRRLACTFEDGREFPPEEAEDVMVDTDLYSPNYVAVDEEVPCVHLDCKGGMFPYMARTALRIVADELRKAGVRRAHLFTPPAS
;
A
#
# COMPACT_ATOMS: atom_id res chain seq x y z
N MET A 1 15.19 -45.66 -30.19
CA MET A 1 14.12 -44.66 -30.05
C MET A 1 14.62 -43.71 -28.99
N ASP A 2 15.36 -42.70 -29.42
CA ASP A 2 15.73 -41.58 -28.56
C ASP A 2 14.57 -40.60 -28.56
N THR A 3 13.95 -40.42 -27.41
CA THR A 3 13.00 -39.33 -27.18
C THR A 3 13.82 -38.09 -26.84
N ASP A 4 14.06 -37.26 -27.86
CA ASP A 4 14.53 -35.89 -27.71
C ASP A 4 13.44 -35.09 -26.97
N GLU A 5 13.57 -35.01 -25.65
CA GLU A 5 12.74 -34.13 -24.82
C GLU A 5 13.29 -32.71 -24.98
N PRO A 6 12.51 -31.74 -25.48
CA PRO A 6 13.02 -30.40 -25.72
C PRO A 6 13.38 -29.75 -24.38
N LEU A 7 14.69 -29.51 -24.18
CA LEU A 7 15.21 -28.71 -23.09
C LEU A 7 14.54 -27.33 -23.12
N LEU A 8 13.68 -27.05 -22.15
CA LEU A 8 13.12 -25.72 -21.95
C LEU A 8 14.28 -24.73 -21.81
N PRO A 9 14.24 -23.57 -22.50
CA PRO A 9 15.28 -22.57 -22.37
C PRO A 9 15.39 -22.14 -20.90
N PRO A 10 16.60 -21.82 -20.41
CA PRO A 10 16.77 -21.34 -19.04
C PRO A 10 15.86 -20.13 -18.83
N VAL A 11 15.09 -20.15 -17.73
CA VAL A 11 14.31 -18.98 -17.30
C VAL A 11 15.30 -17.86 -17.05
N VAL A 12 15.45 -16.96 -18.03
CA VAL A 12 16.22 -15.74 -17.85
C VAL A 12 15.40 -14.91 -16.87
N ASP A 13 15.89 -14.80 -15.64
CA ASP A 13 15.31 -13.93 -14.64
C ASP A 13 15.13 -12.52 -15.23
N ASP A 14 13.91 -11.99 -15.14
CA ASP A 14 13.60 -10.61 -15.52
C ASP A 14 14.63 -9.65 -14.89
N PRO A 15 15.35 -8.82 -15.68
CA PRO A 15 16.36 -7.91 -15.18
C PRO A 15 15.90 -7.05 -14.01
N SER A 16 14.62 -6.65 -13.99
CA SER A 16 14.06 -5.89 -12.88
C SER A 16 13.87 -6.70 -11.60
N GLN A 17 13.50 -7.99 -11.70
CA GLN A 17 13.50 -8.89 -10.55
C GLN A 17 14.90 -9.12 -10.00
N THR A 18 15.88 -9.25 -10.89
CA THR A 18 17.29 -9.40 -10.51
C THR A 18 17.80 -8.15 -9.79
N ALA A 19 17.49 -6.96 -10.30
CA ALA A 19 17.83 -5.69 -9.66
C ALA A 19 17.18 -5.56 -8.28
N PHE A 20 15.88 -5.89 -8.14
CA PHE A 20 15.20 -5.88 -6.85
C PHE A 20 15.87 -6.80 -5.83
N ARG A 21 16.12 -8.07 -6.17
CA ARG A 21 16.76 -9.03 -5.26
C ARG A 21 18.16 -8.58 -4.84
N ARG A 22 18.95 -8.04 -5.76
CA ARG A 22 20.26 -7.46 -5.45
C ARG A 22 20.13 -6.24 -4.55
N GLY A 23 19.12 -5.38 -4.77
CA GLY A 23 18.81 -4.24 -3.92
C GLY A 23 18.57 -4.67 -2.48
N CYS A 24 17.73 -5.69 -2.26
CA CYS A 24 17.49 -6.27 -0.93
C CYS A 24 18.78 -6.79 -0.29
N GLN A 25 19.58 -7.57 -1.02
CA GLN A 25 20.86 -8.11 -0.50
C GLN A 25 21.83 -7.00 -0.09
N VAL A 26 21.93 -5.93 -0.88
CA VAL A 26 22.79 -4.78 -0.58
C VAL A 26 22.24 -3.98 0.61
N LEU A 27 20.92 -3.89 0.74
CA LEU A 27 20.26 -3.25 1.87
C LEU A 27 20.51 -4.01 3.18
N ASP A 28 20.44 -5.34 3.18
CA ASP A 28 20.74 -6.20 4.32
C ASP A 28 22.20 -6.04 4.81
N LEU A 29 23.10 -5.65 3.90
CA LEU A 29 24.49 -5.33 4.21
C LEU A 29 24.70 -3.89 4.72
N GLY A 30 23.62 -3.10 4.83
CA GLY A 30 23.64 -1.72 5.34
C GLY A 30 24.00 -0.65 4.30
N ASP A 31 24.14 -0.99 3.01
CA ASP A 31 24.50 -0.05 1.95
C ASP A 31 23.24 0.53 1.27
N GLY A 32 22.56 1.42 1.98
CA GLY A 32 21.29 2.00 1.53
C GLY A 32 21.39 2.78 0.22
N GLU A 33 22.50 3.47 -0.04
CA GLU A 33 22.68 4.26 -1.27
C GLU A 33 22.81 3.36 -2.50
N ARG A 34 23.62 2.30 -2.42
CA ARG A 34 23.74 1.34 -3.50
C ARG A 34 22.45 0.54 -3.70
N ALA A 35 21.76 0.16 -2.62
CA ALA A 35 20.45 -0.48 -2.69
C ALA A 35 19.43 0.41 -3.43
N ARG A 36 19.43 1.72 -3.15
CA ARG A 36 18.58 2.69 -3.84
C ARG A 36 18.75 2.66 -5.35
N GLY A 37 20.00 2.67 -5.83
CA GLY A 37 20.29 2.62 -7.27
C GLY A 37 19.69 1.37 -7.94
N LEU A 38 19.82 0.21 -7.28
CA LEU A 38 19.26 -1.07 -7.74
C LEU A 38 17.73 -1.08 -7.71
N PHE A 39 17.11 -0.47 -6.70
CA PHE A 39 15.65 -0.34 -6.65
C PHE A 39 15.11 0.60 -7.74
N GLU A 40 15.80 1.68 -8.08
CA GLU A 40 15.43 2.54 -9.21
C GLU A 40 15.49 1.76 -10.55
N GLU A 41 16.50 0.91 -10.73
CA GLU A 41 16.59 0.02 -11.89
C GLU A 41 15.42 -0.97 -11.94
N ALA A 42 15.08 -1.58 -10.80
CA ALA A 42 13.96 -2.50 -10.69
C ALA A 42 12.63 -1.83 -11.06
N VAL A 43 12.35 -0.66 -10.48
CA VAL A 43 11.12 0.09 -10.71
C VAL A 43 10.98 0.52 -12.16
N ARG A 44 12.07 0.94 -12.81
CA ARG A 44 12.05 1.40 -14.21
C ARG A 44 11.56 0.32 -15.19
N GLY A 45 11.91 -0.95 -14.96
CA GLY A 45 11.53 -2.04 -15.87
C GLY A 45 10.24 -2.79 -15.50
N SER A 46 9.76 -2.70 -14.25
CA SER A 46 8.56 -3.44 -13.78
C SER A 46 7.34 -2.56 -13.45
N GLY A 47 7.47 -1.23 -13.42
CA GLY A 47 6.33 -0.33 -13.21
C GLY A 47 5.77 -0.29 -11.77
N PRO A 48 4.51 0.15 -11.58
CA PRO A 48 3.93 0.49 -10.26
C PRO A 48 3.96 -0.62 -9.21
N GLN A 49 3.78 -1.88 -9.61
CA GLN A 49 3.81 -3.02 -8.68
C GLN A 49 5.15 -3.13 -7.96
N MET A 50 6.25 -2.76 -8.62
CA MET A 50 7.59 -2.81 -8.03
C MET A 50 7.80 -1.71 -6.98
N LEU A 51 7.10 -0.57 -7.09
CA LEU A 51 7.19 0.49 -6.07
C LEU A 51 6.73 -0.01 -4.70
N TRP A 52 5.62 -0.74 -4.65
CA TRP A 52 5.11 -1.34 -3.41
C TRP A 52 6.06 -2.37 -2.81
N ARG A 53 6.68 -3.20 -3.67
CA ARG A 53 7.71 -4.17 -3.23
C ARG A 53 8.93 -3.49 -2.64
N VAL A 54 9.37 -2.40 -3.25
CA VAL A 54 10.51 -1.62 -2.74
C VAL A 54 10.14 -0.88 -1.46
N ALA A 55 8.93 -0.30 -1.37
CA ALA A 55 8.45 0.33 -0.15
C ALA A 55 8.43 -0.67 1.02
N GLU A 56 7.96 -1.89 0.79
CA GLU A 56 8.02 -2.99 1.77
C GLU A 56 9.46 -3.32 2.18
N ALA A 57 10.33 -3.57 1.20
CA ALA A 57 11.73 -3.93 1.46
C ALA A 57 12.51 -2.83 2.20
N THR A 58 12.06 -1.58 2.12
CA THR A 58 12.73 -0.42 2.73
C THR A 58 11.99 0.14 3.95
N LEU A 59 10.95 -0.55 4.42
CA LEU A 59 10.04 -0.10 5.47
C LEU A 59 10.77 0.36 6.74
N GLU A 60 11.79 -0.37 7.17
CA GLU A 60 12.57 -0.07 8.39
C GLU A 60 13.81 0.80 8.15
N THR A 61 13.87 1.49 7.00
CA THR A 61 15.05 2.27 6.60
C THR A 61 14.72 3.76 6.54
N LEU A 62 15.75 4.60 6.47
CA LEU A 62 15.59 6.04 6.23
C LEU A 62 14.95 6.38 4.87
N GLN A 63 14.82 5.41 3.96
CA GLN A 63 14.21 5.58 2.65
C GLN A 63 12.73 5.21 2.60
N SER A 64 12.15 4.72 3.70
CA SER A 64 10.76 4.25 3.77
C SER A 64 9.76 5.31 3.27
N ALA A 65 9.85 6.53 3.78
CA ALA A 65 9.00 7.65 3.36
C ALA A 65 9.11 7.93 1.87
N PHE A 66 10.34 7.95 1.32
CA PHE A 66 10.58 8.23 -0.09
C PHE A 66 9.94 7.18 -1.02
N TRP A 67 10.09 5.89 -0.69
CA TRP A 67 9.52 4.82 -1.51
C TRP A 67 8.01 4.71 -1.34
N MET A 68 7.51 4.93 -0.12
CA MET A 68 6.08 4.97 0.16
C MET A 68 5.39 6.09 -0.64
N GLU A 69 5.90 7.32 -0.59
CA GLU A 69 5.36 8.48 -1.33
C GLU A 69 5.21 8.18 -2.83
N ARG A 70 6.20 7.50 -3.42
CA ARG A 70 6.13 7.12 -4.84
C ARG A 70 5.12 6.01 -5.09
N ALA A 71 5.04 5.03 -4.19
CA ALA A 71 4.11 3.92 -4.31
C ALA A 71 2.65 4.40 -4.21
N VAL A 72 2.33 5.28 -3.25
CA VAL A 72 0.97 5.84 -3.10
C VAL A 72 0.56 6.67 -4.32
N VAL A 73 1.44 7.50 -4.86
CA VAL A 73 1.16 8.29 -6.08
C VAL A 73 0.87 7.39 -7.27
N SER A 74 1.49 6.20 -7.33
CA SER A 74 1.29 5.25 -8.42
C SER A 74 -0.13 4.65 -8.48
N GLU A 75 -0.94 4.82 -7.44
CA GLU A 75 -2.36 4.44 -7.43
C GLU A 75 -3.28 5.55 -7.99
N SER A 76 -2.72 6.71 -8.37
CA SER A 76 -3.50 7.79 -9.01
C SER A 76 -3.88 7.44 -10.44
N GLU A 77 -5.12 7.77 -10.81
CA GLU A 77 -5.64 7.65 -12.17
C GLU A 77 -5.81 9.04 -12.82
N PRO A 78 -5.13 9.34 -13.94
CA PRO A 78 -5.30 10.61 -14.63
C PRO A 78 -6.77 10.89 -15.00
N GLY A 79 -7.30 12.02 -14.54
CA GLY A 79 -8.69 12.42 -14.78
C GLY A 79 -9.74 11.70 -13.93
N GLY A 80 -9.30 10.82 -13.01
CA GLY A 80 -10.12 10.05 -12.09
C GLY A 80 -9.82 10.37 -10.62
N ILE A 81 -9.68 9.32 -9.81
CA ILE A 81 -9.30 9.41 -8.39
C ILE A 81 -7.78 9.52 -8.30
N THR A 82 -7.28 10.50 -7.56
CA THR A 82 -5.85 10.76 -7.37
C THR A 82 -5.47 10.65 -5.91
N VAL A 83 -4.20 10.40 -5.62
CA VAL A 83 -3.67 10.21 -4.26
C VAL A 83 -2.52 11.19 -4.03
N ASP A 84 -2.61 11.97 -2.95
CA ASP A 84 -1.53 12.86 -2.50
C ASP A 84 -0.28 12.04 -2.12
N PRO A 85 0.94 12.50 -2.45
CA PRO A 85 2.16 11.82 -2.04
C PRO A 85 2.28 11.60 -0.52
N GLY A 86 1.72 12.49 0.29
CA GLY A 86 1.72 12.40 1.75
C GLY A 86 0.64 11.48 2.33
N ALA A 87 -0.22 10.87 1.51
CA ALA A 87 -1.24 9.95 1.99
C ALA A 87 -0.60 8.74 2.70
N LEU A 88 -1.03 8.48 3.94
CA LEU A 88 -0.54 7.41 4.83
C LEU A 88 0.98 7.42 5.00
N ARG A 89 1.59 8.62 4.98
CA ARG A 89 3.04 8.77 5.02
C ARG A 89 3.65 8.27 6.33
N ILE A 90 4.76 7.54 6.18
CA ILE A 90 5.66 7.16 7.27
C ILE A 90 6.52 8.35 7.67
N LEU A 91 6.27 8.92 8.86
CA LEU A 91 7.01 10.08 9.39
C LEU A 91 8.31 9.70 10.12
N GLY A 92 8.57 8.40 10.27
CA GLY A 92 9.76 7.83 10.91
C GLY A 92 9.41 6.76 11.94
N GLY A 93 10.41 6.02 12.40
CA GLY A 93 10.23 4.90 13.34
C GLY A 93 11.20 3.76 13.02
N ASN A 94 11.57 2.97 14.03
CA ASN A 94 12.27 1.70 13.88
C ASN A 94 11.39 0.61 14.48
N GLY A 95 11.12 -0.47 13.75
CA GLY A 95 10.22 -1.55 14.16
C GLY A 95 8.78 -1.06 14.41
N ASP A 96 8.11 -1.60 15.43
CA ASP A 96 6.70 -1.38 15.81
C ASP A 96 6.27 0.07 16.13
N ARG A 97 7.08 1.09 15.83
CA ARG A 97 6.84 2.50 16.18
C ARG A 97 6.83 3.40 14.97
N PHE A 98 6.22 2.98 13.86
CA PHE A 98 5.99 3.90 12.75
C PHE A 98 5.12 5.06 13.24
N ARG A 99 5.69 6.26 13.25
CA ARG A 99 4.92 7.50 13.41
C ARG A 99 4.22 7.74 12.09
N GLN A 100 2.91 7.61 12.11
CA GLN A 100 2.05 7.75 10.93
C GLN A 100 0.74 8.41 11.35
N HIS A 101 0.14 9.13 10.41
CA HIS A 101 -1.26 9.55 10.51
C HIS A 101 -2.10 8.56 9.73
N TRP A 102 -3.00 7.88 10.42
CA TRP A 102 -3.76 6.79 9.83
C TRP A 102 -5.14 7.26 9.37
N GLU A 103 -5.15 8.37 8.64
CA GLU A 103 -6.36 8.99 8.13
C GLU A 103 -6.30 9.11 6.61
N ILE A 104 -7.44 8.85 5.99
CA ILE A 104 -7.67 9.08 4.56
C ILE A 104 -8.87 10.02 4.45
N ALA A 105 -8.59 11.27 4.11
CA ALA A 105 -9.59 12.25 3.74
C ALA A 105 -9.80 12.26 2.22
N VAL A 106 -11.02 12.59 1.80
CA VAL A 106 -11.43 12.63 0.40
C VAL A 106 -11.94 14.02 0.04
N GLU A 107 -11.21 14.71 -0.83
CA GLU A 107 -11.71 15.92 -1.46
C GLU A 107 -12.51 15.55 -2.72
N SER A 108 -13.78 15.96 -2.80
CA SER A 108 -14.67 15.71 -3.93
C SER A 108 -15.74 16.79 -4.07
N THR A 109 -16.30 16.93 -5.28
CA THR A 109 -17.49 17.76 -5.54
C THR A 109 -18.77 17.14 -5.00
N ASP A 110 -18.75 15.87 -4.56
CA ASP A 110 -19.86 15.18 -3.91
C ASP A 110 -19.44 14.63 -2.52
N PRO A 111 -19.37 15.50 -1.48
CA PRO A 111 -18.97 15.09 -0.14
C PRO A 111 -19.89 14.04 0.48
N ALA A 112 -21.21 14.11 0.22
CA ALA A 112 -22.18 13.15 0.75
C ALA A 112 -21.97 11.76 0.13
N GLY A 113 -21.75 11.69 -1.19
CA GLY A 113 -21.37 10.45 -1.87
C GLY A 113 -20.04 9.89 -1.37
N ALA A 114 -19.06 10.77 -1.07
CA ALA A 114 -17.79 10.35 -0.48
C ALA A 114 -17.94 9.77 0.94
N ILE A 115 -18.73 10.38 1.83
CA ILE A 115 -19.02 9.85 3.17
C ILE A 115 -19.72 8.49 3.07
N ALA A 116 -20.70 8.36 2.18
CA ALA A 116 -21.38 7.09 1.95
C ALA A 116 -20.42 6.00 1.44
N ALA A 117 -19.50 6.34 0.54
CA ALA A 117 -18.46 5.44 0.06
C ALA A 117 -17.50 5.01 1.18
N LEU A 118 -17.02 5.94 2.01
CA LEU A 118 -16.15 5.61 3.16
C LEU A 118 -16.87 4.73 4.19
N THR A 119 -18.15 4.99 4.43
CA THR A 119 -19.00 4.17 5.29
C THR A 119 -19.10 2.74 4.76
N ALA A 120 -19.28 2.56 3.45
CA ALA A 120 -19.28 1.25 2.80
C ALA A 120 -17.90 0.56 2.87
N ALA A 121 -16.81 1.33 2.76
CA ALA A 121 -15.44 0.82 2.85
C ALA A 121 -15.07 0.32 4.25
N ARG A 122 -15.69 0.85 5.31
CA ARG A 122 -15.33 0.62 6.72
C ARG A 122 -15.06 -0.85 7.05
N ARG A 123 -15.96 -1.76 6.62
CA ARG A 123 -15.85 -3.18 6.94
C ARG A 123 -14.69 -3.86 6.19
N ARG A 124 -14.49 -3.52 4.91
CA ARG A 124 -13.38 -4.05 4.10
C ARG A 124 -12.03 -3.58 4.62
N LEU A 125 -11.94 -2.31 5.05
CA LEU A 125 -10.74 -1.75 5.65
C LEU A 125 -10.35 -2.46 6.96
N ALA A 126 -11.33 -2.78 7.81
CA ALA A 126 -11.10 -3.54 9.04
C ALA A 126 -10.61 -4.98 8.80
N CYS A 127 -10.88 -5.54 7.62
CA CYS A 127 -10.48 -6.89 7.21
C CYS A 127 -9.27 -6.90 6.25
N THR A 128 -8.50 -5.82 6.22
CA THR A 128 -7.25 -5.71 5.45
C THR A 128 -6.06 -5.97 6.35
N PHE A 129 -5.20 -6.91 5.97
CA PHE A 129 -4.05 -7.34 6.76
C PHE A 129 -2.76 -6.66 6.30
N GLU A 130 -1.70 -6.75 7.12
CA GLU A 130 -0.40 -6.09 6.90
C GLU A 130 0.25 -6.46 5.57
N ASP A 131 0.03 -7.68 5.09
CA ASP A 131 0.51 -8.18 3.80
C ASP A 131 -0.34 -7.71 2.60
N GLY A 132 -1.36 -6.89 2.86
CA GLY A 132 -2.27 -6.30 1.89
C GLY A 132 -3.41 -7.21 1.42
N ARG A 133 -3.55 -8.42 1.97
CA ARG A 133 -4.72 -9.25 1.67
C ARG A 133 -5.96 -8.69 2.36
N GLU A 134 -7.05 -8.64 1.60
CA GLU A 134 -8.40 -8.39 2.10
C GLU A 134 -9.11 -9.73 2.24
N PHE A 135 -9.68 -10.00 3.40
CA PHE A 135 -10.51 -11.19 3.61
C PHE A 135 -11.99 -10.81 3.74
N PRO A 136 -12.90 -11.71 3.33
CA PRO A 136 -14.29 -11.59 3.72
C PRO A 136 -14.39 -11.48 5.25
N PRO A 137 -15.29 -10.63 5.78
CA PRO A 137 -15.38 -10.41 7.21
C PRO A 137 -15.63 -11.68 8.04
N GLU A 138 -16.36 -12.63 7.48
CA GLU A 138 -16.61 -13.95 8.06
C GLU A 138 -15.37 -14.84 8.15
N GLU A 139 -14.35 -14.61 7.31
CA GLU A 139 -13.08 -15.35 7.31
C GLU A 139 -11.98 -14.59 8.06
N ALA A 140 -12.10 -13.27 8.18
CA ALA A 140 -11.08 -12.42 8.79
C ALA A 140 -10.83 -12.78 10.27
N GLU A 141 -11.87 -13.12 11.03
CA GLU A 141 -11.73 -13.55 12.43
C GLU A 141 -10.92 -14.86 12.54
N ASP A 142 -11.20 -15.84 11.68
CA ASP A 142 -10.48 -17.11 11.66
C ASP A 142 -9.00 -16.91 11.28
N VAL A 143 -8.72 -16.05 10.28
CA VAL A 143 -7.34 -15.71 9.89
C VAL A 143 -6.58 -15.00 11.03
N MET A 144 -7.24 -14.13 11.78
CA MET A 144 -6.62 -13.46 12.95
C MET A 144 -6.30 -14.43 14.09
N VAL A 145 -7.04 -15.55 14.21
CA VAL A 145 -6.76 -16.58 15.21
C VAL A 145 -5.65 -17.53 14.75
N ASP A 146 -5.62 -17.84 13.45
CA ASP A 146 -4.70 -18.84 12.89
C ASP A 146 -3.35 -18.27 12.43
N THR A 147 -3.21 -16.94 12.38
CA THR A 147 -1.99 -16.27 11.91
C THR A 147 -1.59 -15.12 12.84
N ASP A 148 -0.30 -14.79 12.85
CA ASP A 148 0.22 -13.60 13.54
C ASP A 148 0.04 -12.32 12.72
N LEU A 149 -0.76 -12.34 11.66
CA LEU A 149 -0.91 -11.19 10.76
C LEU A 149 -1.73 -10.08 11.41
N TYR A 150 -1.21 -8.86 11.29
CA TYR A 150 -1.84 -7.66 11.82
C TYR A 150 -2.95 -7.12 10.90
N SER A 151 -4.02 -6.58 11.48
CA SER A 151 -5.08 -5.80 10.82
C SER A 151 -5.43 -4.56 11.67
N PRO A 152 -6.08 -3.51 11.12
CA PRO A 152 -6.48 -2.34 11.90
C PRO A 152 -7.36 -2.72 13.11
N ASN A 153 -7.04 -2.19 14.30
CA ASN A 153 -7.81 -2.48 15.51
C ASN A 153 -9.18 -1.79 15.49
N TYR A 154 -9.28 -0.65 14.80
CA TYR A 154 -10.48 0.15 14.75
C TYR A 154 -10.54 0.92 13.42
N VAL A 155 -11.75 1.04 12.86
CA VAL A 155 -12.02 1.87 11.68
C VAL A 155 -13.26 2.71 11.94
N ALA A 156 -13.11 4.03 11.87
CA ALA A 156 -14.21 4.98 12.02
C ALA A 156 -14.29 5.92 10.82
N VAL A 157 -15.52 6.31 10.47
CA VAL A 157 -15.79 7.30 9.44
C VAL A 157 -16.41 8.50 10.13
N ASP A 158 -15.93 9.69 9.79
CA ASP A 158 -16.56 10.94 10.21
C ASP A 158 -17.85 11.15 9.41
N GLU A 159 -18.95 11.42 10.10
CA GLU A 159 -20.28 11.56 9.48
C GLU A 159 -20.50 12.94 8.85
N GLU A 160 -19.66 13.93 9.20
CA GLU A 160 -19.77 15.33 8.75
C GLU A 160 -18.71 15.67 7.70
N VAL A 161 -17.56 15.00 7.75
CA VAL A 161 -16.43 15.21 6.84
C VAL A 161 -16.06 13.89 6.16
N PRO A 162 -15.77 13.86 4.84
CA PRO A 162 -15.37 12.63 4.15
C PRO A 162 -13.96 12.19 4.56
N CYS A 163 -13.83 11.63 5.76
CA CYS A 163 -12.59 11.14 6.35
C CYS A 163 -12.82 9.78 7.03
N VAL A 164 -11.87 8.87 6.85
CA VAL A 164 -11.80 7.59 7.57
C VAL A 164 -10.53 7.54 8.41
N HIS A 165 -10.68 7.15 9.67
CA HIS A 165 -9.61 6.93 10.64
C HIS A 165 -9.39 5.43 10.83
N LEU A 166 -8.12 5.00 10.84
CA LEU A 166 -7.67 3.61 10.90
C LEU A 166 -6.73 3.43 12.10
N ASP A 167 -7.14 2.85 13.22
CA ASP A 167 -6.21 2.60 14.33
C ASP A 167 -5.25 1.45 13.99
N CYS A 168 -4.03 1.82 13.59
CA CYS A 168 -3.00 0.89 13.17
C CYS A 168 -1.83 0.89 14.18
N LYS A 169 -2.00 0.28 15.36
CA LYS A 169 -1.01 0.22 16.45
C LYS A 169 0.42 -0.09 16.00
N GLY A 170 0.60 -1.00 15.04
CA GLY A 170 1.90 -1.38 14.48
C GLY A 170 2.37 -0.51 13.30
N GLY A 171 1.52 0.41 12.83
CA GLY A 171 1.66 1.20 11.60
C GLY A 171 0.83 0.64 10.45
N MET A 172 0.59 1.48 9.43
CA MET A 172 0.09 1.05 8.15
C MET A 172 1.27 0.53 7.33
N PHE A 173 1.30 -0.78 7.09
CA PHE A 173 2.31 -1.42 6.23
C PHE A 173 2.07 -1.06 4.76
N PRO A 174 3.11 -1.03 3.91
CA PRO A 174 2.98 -0.63 2.51
C PRO A 174 1.87 -1.37 1.76
N TYR A 175 1.79 -2.70 1.86
CA TYR A 175 0.72 -3.43 1.17
C TYR A 175 -0.66 -3.23 1.80
N MET A 176 -0.75 -3.08 3.12
CA MET A 176 -2.00 -2.69 3.78
C MET A 176 -2.49 -1.31 3.28
N ALA A 177 -1.60 -0.31 3.23
CA ALA A 177 -1.92 1.03 2.73
C ALA A 177 -2.41 1.00 1.29
N ARG A 178 -1.74 0.21 0.44
CA ARG A 178 -2.14 0.01 -0.95
C ARG A 178 -3.57 -0.50 -1.06
N THR A 179 -3.88 -1.55 -0.32
CA THR A 179 -5.22 -2.17 -0.35
C THR A 179 -6.26 -1.21 0.23
N ALA A 180 -5.94 -0.49 1.30
CA ALA A 180 -6.81 0.54 1.85
C ALA A 180 -7.15 1.65 0.83
N LEU A 181 -6.15 2.19 0.13
CA LEU A 181 -6.35 3.19 -0.92
C LEU A 181 -7.24 2.66 -2.06
N ARG A 182 -7.04 1.40 -2.45
CA ARG A 182 -7.85 0.74 -3.49
C ARG A 182 -9.29 0.50 -3.06
N ILE A 183 -9.50 0.06 -1.83
CA ILE A 183 -10.84 -0.09 -1.24
C ILE A 183 -11.57 1.26 -1.29
N VAL A 184 -10.93 2.34 -0.82
CA VAL A 184 -11.53 3.69 -0.84
C VAL A 184 -11.86 4.10 -2.28
N ALA A 185 -10.92 3.96 -3.22
CA ALA A 185 -11.15 4.31 -4.62
C ALA A 185 -12.29 3.49 -5.24
N ASP A 186 -12.38 2.20 -4.94
CA ASP A 186 -13.43 1.32 -5.45
C ASP A 186 -14.81 1.68 -4.89
N GLU A 187 -14.92 1.95 -3.59
CA GLU A 187 -16.20 2.37 -3.00
C GLU A 187 -16.62 3.75 -3.50
N LEU A 188 -15.69 4.69 -3.70
CA LEU A 188 -15.98 5.98 -4.34
C LEU A 188 -16.57 5.78 -5.74
N ARG A 189 -15.95 4.91 -6.54
CA ARG A 189 -16.46 4.57 -7.89
C ARG A 189 -17.85 3.93 -7.84
N LYS A 190 -18.12 3.05 -6.87
CA LYS A 190 -19.44 2.41 -6.68
C LYS A 190 -20.50 3.42 -6.26
N ALA A 191 -20.15 4.41 -5.45
CA ALA A 191 -21.01 5.52 -5.07
C ALA A 191 -21.23 6.55 -6.19
N GLY A 192 -20.54 6.41 -7.33
CA GLY A 192 -20.64 7.32 -8.47
C GLY A 192 -19.65 8.49 -8.42
N VAL A 193 -18.81 8.57 -7.40
CA VAL A 193 -17.72 9.56 -7.29
C VAL A 193 -16.57 9.14 -8.21
N ARG A 194 -16.49 9.75 -9.40
CA ARG A 194 -15.47 9.43 -10.42
C ARG A 194 -14.22 10.28 -10.34
N ARG A 195 -14.29 11.43 -9.68
CA ARG A 195 -13.17 12.36 -9.47
C ARG A 195 -13.11 12.75 -8.01
N ALA A 196 -11.96 12.47 -7.40
CA ALA A 196 -11.66 12.78 -6.02
C ALA A 196 -10.15 12.83 -5.81
N HIS A 197 -9.74 13.46 -4.71
CA HIS A 197 -8.35 13.49 -4.27
C HIS A 197 -8.26 12.92 -2.85
N LEU A 198 -7.47 11.85 -2.70
CA LEU A 198 -7.23 11.17 -1.42
C LEU A 198 -5.98 11.75 -0.77
N PHE A 199 -6.06 12.15 0.49
CA PHE A 199 -4.92 12.72 1.22
C PHE A 199 -4.98 12.36 2.70
N THR A 200 -3.87 12.54 3.41
CA THR A 200 -3.85 12.44 4.87
C THR A 200 -3.81 13.85 5.47
N PRO A 201 -4.80 14.24 6.30
CA PRO A 201 -4.81 15.54 6.94
C PRO A 201 -3.53 15.80 7.77
N PRO A 202 -3.09 17.06 7.89
CA PRO A 202 -1.99 17.39 8.78
C PRO A 202 -2.37 17.09 10.24
N ALA A 203 -1.38 16.71 11.04
CA ALA A 203 -1.53 16.60 12.50
C ALA A 203 -2.14 17.90 13.06
N SER A 204 -3.25 17.79 13.79
CA SER A 204 -3.78 18.90 14.59
C SER A 204 -3.00 19.08 15.89
#